data_AF-A0A5J9U7D4-F1
#
_entry.id   AF-A0A5J9U7D4-F1
#
_cell.length_a   1.000
_cell.length_b   1.000
_cell.length_c   1.000
_cell.angle_alpha   90.00
_cell.angle_beta   90.00
_cell.angle_gamma   90.00
#
_symmetry.space_group_name_H-M   'P 1'
#
loop_
_entity.id
_entity.type
_entity.pdbx_description
1 polymer ?
#
loop_
_entity_poly.entity_id
_entity_poly.type
_entity_poly.pdbx_seq_one_letter_code
_entity_poly.pdbx_strand_id
1 'polypeptide(L)' 'MLTSRLARYRSRPRVYVGCMKSGPVLSQKGVKYHEPEYWKFGDEGNKYFRHATGQIYAVSRDLASYISINQ' A
#
# COMPACT_ATOMS: atom_id res chain seq x y z
N MET A 1 -21.33 -6.21 2.90
CA MET A 1 -20.36 -7.31 3.13
C MET A 1 -19.11 -7.09 2.29
N LEU A 2 -17.96 -7.60 2.72
CA LEU A 2 -16.67 -7.46 2.02
C LEU A 2 -16.71 -8.05 0.60
N THR A 3 -17.29 -9.23 0.45
CA THR A 3 -17.45 -9.95 -0.82
C THR A 3 -18.17 -9.12 -1.88
N SER A 4 -19.28 -8.46 -1.54
CA SER A 4 -20.01 -7.63 -2.50
C SER A 4 -19.23 -6.37 -2.91
N ARG A 5 -18.38 -5.81 -2.04
CA ARG A 5 -17.48 -4.71 -2.43
C ARG A 5 -16.40 -5.20 -3.38
N LEU A 6 -15.74 -6.31 -3.07
CA LEU A 6 -14.69 -6.87 -3.92
C LEU A 6 -15.22 -7.33 -5.29
N ALA A 7 -16.44 -7.86 -5.35
CA ALA A 7 -17.08 -8.25 -6.60
C ALA A 7 -17.16 -7.09 -7.62
N ARG A 8 -17.34 -5.84 -7.16
CA ARG A 8 -17.36 -4.64 -8.03
C ARG A 8 -16.02 -4.34 -8.68
N TYR A 9 -14.92 -4.86 -8.15
CA TYR A 9 -13.58 -4.65 -8.68
C TYR A 9 -13.09 -5.84 -9.51
N ARG A 10 -13.86 -6.93 -9.63
CA ARG A 10 -13.43 -8.18 -10.28
C ARG A 10 -12.99 -8.00 -11.74
N SER A 11 -13.64 -7.10 -12.47
CA SER A 11 -13.33 -6.80 -13.88
C SER A 11 -12.37 -5.62 -14.07
N ARG A 12 -11.97 -4.94 -12.99
CA ARG A 12 -11.06 -3.79 -13.09
C ARG A 12 -9.62 -4.29 -13.05
N PRO A 13 -8.78 -3.96 -14.05
CA PRO A 13 -7.37 -4.28 -14.02
C PRO A 13 -6.63 -3.37 -13.01
N ARG A 14 -5.49 -3.85 -12.53
CA ARG A 14 -4.52 -3.14 -11.69
C ARG A 14 -5.11 -2.53 -10.42
N VAL A 15 -5.91 -3.31 -9.71
CA VAL A 15 -6.61 -2.89 -8.50
C VAL A 15 -5.76 -3.21 -7.28
N TYR A 16 -5.60 -2.20 -6.42
CA TYR A 16 -5.08 -2.32 -5.07
C TYR A 16 -6.11 -1.75 -4.10
N VAL A 17 -6.56 -2.54 -3.13
CA VAL A 17 -7.67 -2.23 -2.21
C VAL A 17 -7.27 -2.52 -0.77
N GLY A 18 -7.70 -1.63 0.14
CA GLY A 18 -7.48 -1.73 1.57
C GLY A 18 -7.90 -0.42 2.24
N CYS A 19 -7.62 -0.27 3.53
CA CYS A 19 -7.72 1.04 4.18
C CYS A 19 -6.54 1.90 3.71
N MET A 20 -6.73 2.65 2.63
CA MET A 20 -5.64 3.42 2.04
C MET A 20 -5.26 4.60 2.93
N LYS A 21 -3.99 4.70 3.27
CA LYS A 21 -3.41 5.78 4.06
C LYS A 21 -2.24 6.40 3.32
N SER A 22 -2.07 7.70 3.55
CA SER A 22 -0.81 8.42 3.38
C SER A 22 -0.55 9.19 4.66
N GLY A 23 0.72 9.48 4.95
CA GLY A 23 1.10 10.14 6.19
C GLY A 23 2.62 10.23 6.29
N PRO A 24 3.15 10.99 7.26
CA PRO A 24 4.58 11.16 7.43
C PRO A 24 5.29 9.81 7.60
N VAL A 25 6.46 9.67 6.98
CA VAL A 25 7.35 8.53 7.20
C VAL A 25 7.85 8.56 8.65
N LEU A 26 7.91 7.39 9.29
CA LEU A 26 8.33 7.28 10.68
C LEU A 26 9.85 7.40 10.82
N SER A 27 10.35 8.64 10.81
CA SER A 27 11.77 8.96 10.84
C SER A 27 12.38 9.04 12.25
N GLN A 28 11.56 9.06 13.31
CA GLN A 28 12.04 9.17 14.68
C GLN A 28 12.61 7.84 15.18
N LYS A 29 13.86 7.84 15.64
CA LYS A 29 14.48 6.66 16.26
C LYS A 29 13.72 6.23 17.53
N GLY A 30 13.54 4.93 17.70
CA GLY A 30 12.89 4.35 18.88
C GLY A 30 11.37 4.17 18.76
N VAL A 31 10.73 4.66 17.70
CA VAL A 31 9.32 4.34 17.42
C VAL A 31 9.22 3.00 16.66
N LYS A 32 8.09 2.32 16.85
CA LYS A 32 7.79 1.10 16.09
C LYS A 32 7.72 1.43 14.59
N TYR A 33 8.35 0.60 13.76
CA TYR A 33 8.46 0.82 12.31
C TYR A 33 9.27 2.07 11.91
N HIS A 34 10.27 2.44 12.72
CA HIS A 34 11.24 3.45 12.30
C HIS A 34 11.90 3.05 10.98
N GLU A 35 11.85 3.95 9.99
CA GLU A 35 12.49 3.78 8.69
C GLU A 35 13.91 4.37 8.72
N PRO A 36 14.98 3.57 8.72
CA PRO A 36 16.35 4.09 8.80
C PRO A 36 16.73 4.95 7.59
N GLU A 37 16.14 4.63 6.45
CA GLU A 37 16.37 5.30 5.17
C GLU A 37 15.23 6.26 4.80
N TYR A 38 14.50 6.80 5.78
CA TYR A 38 13.35 7.69 5.55
C TYR A 38 13.65 8.86 4.60
N TRP A 39 14.89 9.33 4.56
CA TRP A 39 15.28 10.45 3.70
C TRP A 39 15.35 10.08 2.21
N LYS A 40 15.42 8.78 1.89
CA LYS A 40 15.48 8.25 0.52
C LYS A 40 14.10 7.97 -0.08
N PHE A 41 13.07 7.79 0.77
CA PHE A 41 11.79 7.26 0.35
C PHE A 41 10.63 8.11 0.85
N GLY A 42 9.62 8.27 0.00
CA GLY A 42 8.41 9.02 0.32
C GLY A 42 8.05 10.02 -0.77
N ASP A 43 6.82 10.50 -0.71
CA ASP A 43 6.28 11.58 -1.52
C ASP A 43 6.64 12.95 -0.91
N GLU A 44 6.21 14.02 -1.55
CA GLU A 44 6.45 15.41 -1.12
C GLU A 44 6.13 15.61 0.38
N GLY A 45 7.11 16.15 1.10
CA GLY A 45 7.05 16.33 2.55
C GLY A 45 7.35 15.05 3.34
N ASN A 46 8.11 14.10 2.76
CA ASN A 46 8.54 12.85 3.41
C ASN A 46 7.36 12.04 3.95
N LYS A 47 6.41 11.75 3.06
CA LYS A 47 5.20 10.98 3.36
C LYS A 47 5.27 9.61 2.71
N TYR A 48 4.76 8.57 3.35
CA TYR A 48 4.59 7.29 2.68
C TYR A 48 3.73 7.47 1.43
N PHE A 49 4.13 6.78 0.35
CA PHE A 49 3.24 6.55 -0.78
C PHE A 49 1.91 5.99 -0.29
N ARG A 50 0.84 6.27 -1.03
CA ARG A 50 -0.49 5.76 -0.68
C ARG A 50 -0.44 4.23 -0.63
N HIS A 51 -0.69 3.67 0.55
CA HIS A 51 -0.63 2.23 0.79
C HIS A 51 -1.83 1.78 1.63
N ALA A 52 -2.17 0.50 1.52
CA ALA A 52 -3.15 -0.12 2.39
C ALA A 52 -2.53 -0.34 3.78
N THR A 53 -3.13 0.26 4.80
CA THR A 53 -2.82 0.00 6.20
C THR A 53 -3.87 -0.93 6.80
N GLY A 54 -3.49 -1.69 7.84
CA GLY A 54 -4.37 -2.63 8.54
C GLY A 54 -4.12 -4.10 8.19
N GLN A 55 -5.02 -4.97 8.66
CA GLN A 55 -4.83 -6.43 8.62
C GLN A 55 -5.17 -7.07 7.26
N ILE A 56 -5.95 -6.39 6.41
CA ILE A 56 -6.45 -6.97 5.16
C ILE A 56 -6.31 -5.96 4.02
N TYR A 57 -5.66 -6.41 2.95
CA TYR A 57 -5.64 -5.75 1.65
C TYR A 57 -5.90 -6.79 0.56
N ALA A 58 -6.27 -6.33 -0.63
CA ALA A 58 -6.46 -7.17 -1.81
C ALA A 58 -5.82 -6.52 -3.02
N VAL A 59 -5.26 -7.35 -3.90
CA VAL A 59 -4.72 -6.94 -5.21
C VAL A 59 -5.38 -7.77 -6.31
N SER A 60 -5.60 -7.18 -7.48
CA SER A 60 -6.08 -7.94 -8.64
C SER A 60 -5.00 -8.90 -9.16
N ARG A 61 -5.44 -9.95 -9.86
CA ARG A 61 -4.54 -10.97 -10.43
C ARG A 61 -3.47 -10.36 -11.32
N ASP A 62 -3.85 -9.41 -12.17
CA ASP A 62 -2.92 -8.77 -13.10
C ASP A 62 -1.89 -7.87 -12.38
N LEU A 63 -2.28 -7.18 -11.30
CA LEU A 63 -1.34 -6.45 -10.46
C LEU A 63 -0.37 -7.40 -9.74
N ALA A 64 -0.88 -8.50 -9.21
CA ALA A 64 -0.06 -9.51 -8.55
C ALA A 64 0.95 -10.13 -9.53
N SER A 65 0.53 -10.47 -10.75
CA SER A 65 1.42 -10.97 -11.80
C SER A 65 2.49 -9.96 -12.16
N TYR A 66 2.13 -8.67 -12.31
CA TYR A 66 3.10 -7.62 -12.60
C TYR A 66 4.15 -7.49 -11.49
N ILE A 67 3.75 -7.46 -10.22
CA ILE A 67 4.68 -7.41 -9.07
C ILE A 67 5.61 -8.64 -9.08
N SER A 68 5.06 -9.83 -9.34
CA SER A 68 5.85 -11.07 -9.35
C SER A 68 6.92 -11.11 -10.45
N ILE A 69 6.70 -10.43 -11.58
CA ILE A 69 7.66 -10.39 -12.69
C ILE A 69 8.79 -9.38 -12.40
N ASN A 70 8.51 -8.31 -11.65
CA ASN A 70 9.40 -7.17 -11.46
C ASN A 70 9.99 -7.10 -10.03
N GLN A 71 10.35 -8.25 -9.46
CA GLN A 71 10.97 -8.32 -8.12
C GLN A 71 12.33 -7.63 -8.07
#